data_AF-A0A3B8JER0-F1
#
_entry.id   AF-A0A3B8JER0-F1
#
_cell.length_a   1.000
_cell.length_b   1.000
_cell.length_c   1.000
_cell.angle_alpha   90.00
_cell.angle_beta   90.00
_cell.angle_gamma   90.00
#
_symmetry.space_group_name_H-M   'P 1'
#
loop_
_entity.id
_entity.type
_entity.pdbx_description
1 polymer ?
#
loop_
_entity_poly.entity_id
_entity_poly.type
_entity_poly.pdbx_seq_one_letter_code
_entity_poly.pdbx_strand_id
1 'polypeptide(L)' 'MKIRQNLKQLTSTLTEVLSDYDVVQTVGGWHLHKGNIYCGQLQYQRNRGWQGSAFFRLPHELKEQLKQLIQ' A
#
# COMPACT_ATOMS: atom_id res chain seq x y z
N MET A 1 0.27 16.56 15.20
CA MET A 1 -0.47 15.31 15.53
C MET A 1 -1.34 14.74 14.38
N LYS A 2 -1.52 15.40 13.23
CA LYS A 2 -2.43 14.92 12.16
C LYS A 2 -1.86 13.87 11.19
N ILE A 3 -0.55 13.85 10.93
CA ILE A 3 0.07 12.96 9.92
C ILE A 3 0.01 11.48 10.35
N ARG A 4 0.25 11.19 11.64
CA ARG A 4 0.22 9.82 12.16
C ARG A 4 -1.18 9.19 12.15
N GLN A 5 -2.22 9.99 12.35
CA GLN A 5 -3.61 9.53 12.26
C GLN A 5 -3.97 9.17 10.81
N ASN A 6 -3.55 10.02 9.87
CA ASN A 6 -3.75 9.77 8.44
C ASN A 6 -3.01 8.51 7.95
N LEU A 7 -1.78 8.28 8.43
CA LEU A 7 -1.00 7.08 8.10
C LEU A 7 -1.60 5.77 8.66
N LYS A 8 -2.13 5.79 9.89
CA LYS A 8 -2.81 4.61 10.46
C LYS A 8 -4.09 4.29 9.69
N GLN A 9 -4.89 5.31 9.36
CA GLN A 9 -6.10 5.14 8.58
C GLN A 9 -5.77 4.58 7.18
N LEU A 10 -4.79 5.15 6.50
CA LEU A 10 -4.35 4.66 5.19
C LEU A 10 -3.81 3.23 5.28
N THR A 11 -3.06 2.88 6.32
CA THR A 11 -2.60 1.50 6.53
C THR A 11 -3.78 0.55 6.71
N SER A 12 -4.79 0.92 7.49
CA SER A 12 -6.01 0.12 7.68
C SER A 12 -6.72 -0.11 6.35
N THR A 13 -6.93 0.95 5.57
CA THR A 13 -7.57 0.87 4.25
C THR A 13 -6.75 0.02 3.28
N LEU A 14 -5.41 0.11 3.33
CA LEU A 14 -4.55 -0.75 2.53
C LEU A 14 -4.69 -2.22 2.92
N THR A 15 -4.77 -2.54 4.21
CA THR A 15 -5.01 -3.91 4.68
C THR A 15 -6.35 -4.46 4.19
N GLU A 16 -7.39 -3.62 4.09
CA GLU A 16 -8.69 -4.01 3.54
C GLU A 16 -8.64 -4.28 2.04
N VAL A 17 -8.03 -3.37 1.26
CA VAL A 17 -7.90 -3.50 -0.20
C VAL A 17 -6.96 -4.66 -0.57
N LEU A 18 -5.87 -4.81 0.17
CA LEU A 18 -4.85 -5.83 -0.08
C LEU A 18 -5.05 -7.03 0.87
N SER A 19 -6.28 -7.51 1.01
CA SER A 19 -6.66 -8.57 1.97
C SER A 19 -5.85 -9.88 1.85
N ASP A 20 -5.27 -10.16 0.69
CA ASP A 20 -4.36 -11.28 0.44
C ASP A 20 -2.91 -11.06 0.90
N TYR A 21 -2.61 -9.86 1.42
CA TYR A 21 -1.27 -9.44 1.79
C TYR A 21 -1.23 -8.93 3.23
N ASP A 22 -0.16 -9.27 3.95
CA ASP A 22 0.20 -8.61 5.19
C ASP A 22 0.87 -7.25 4.85
N VAL A 23 0.22 -6.17 5.28
CA VAL A 23 0.67 -4.79 5.02
C VAL A 23 1.43 -4.27 6.23
N VAL A 24 2.75 -4.11 6.11
CA VAL A 24 3.61 -3.64 7.20
C VAL A 24 4.10 -2.22 6.90
N GLN A 25 3.74 -1.26 7.75
CA GLN A 25 4.17 0.13 7.59
C GLN A 25 5.69 0.28 7.85
N THR A 26 6.38 1.04 7.00
CA THR A 26 7.81 1.37 7.13
C THR A 26 8.08 2.86 6.96
N VAL A 27 9.31 3.31 7.20
CA VAL A 27 9.71 4.73 7.09
C VAL A 27 9.46 5.31 5.69
N GLY A 28 9.42 4.46 4.65
CA GLY A 28 9.25 4.88 3.25
C GLY A 28 7.96 4.42 2.57
N GLY A 29 6.99 3.87 3.31
CA GLY A 29 5.75 3.34 2.72
C GLY A 29 5.29 2.07 3.42
N TRP A 30 5.02 1.02 2.65
CA TRP A 30 4.55 -0.27 3.15
C TRP A 30 5.31 -1.42 2.50
N HIS A 31 5.64 -2.44 3.30
CA HIS A 31 6.04 -3.73 2.78
C HIS A 31 4.80 -4.60 2.62
N LEU A 32 4.68 -5.25 1.46
CA LEU A 32 3.67 -6.29 1.25
C LEU A 32 4.32 -7.64 1.47
N HIS A 33 3.70 -8.47 2.28
CA HIS A 33 4.07 -9.86 2.44
C HIS A 33 2.87 -10.74 2.09
N LYS A 34 3.13 -11.97 1.65
CA LYS A 34 2.10 -13.01 1.51
C LYS A 34 2.52 -14.17 2.39
N GLY A 35 2.03 -14.18 3.63
CA GLY A 35 2.62 -15.00 4.70
C GLY A 35 4.08 -14.60 4.95
N ASN A 36 4.99 -15.57 4.96
CA ASN A 36 6.42 -15.32 5.25
C ASN A 36 7.22 -14.76 4.05
N ILE A 37 6.58 -14.54 2.89
CA ILE A 37 7.27 -14.11 1.67
C ILE A 37 7.16 -12.59 1.51
N TYR A 38 8.30 -11.91 1.41
CA TYR A 38 8.34 -10.49 1.06
C TYR A 38 8.03 -10.28 -0.44
N CYS A 39 6.93 -9.59 -0.73
CA CYS A 39 6.47 -9.33 -2.10
C CYS A 39 7.02 -8.03 -2.70
N GLY A 40 7.46 -7.10 -1.86
CA GLY A 40 8.08 -5.84 -2.27
C GLY A 40 7.61 -4.64 -1.46
N GLN A 41 8.09 -3.47 -1.86
CA GLN A 41 7.72 -2.20 -1.25
C GLN A 41 6.64 -1.50 -2.10
N LEU A 42 5.60 -1.03 -1.43
CA LEU A 42 4.55 -0.14 -1.94
C LEU A 42 4.77 1.26 -1.36
N GLN A 43 4.69 2.28 -2.21
CA GLN A 43 4.84 3.67 -1.82
C GLN A 43 3.80 4.53 -2.52
N TYR A 44 3.37 5.60 -1.87
CA TYR A 44 2.55 6.63 -2.49
C TYR A 44 3.32 7.95 -2.56
N GLN A 45 3.38 8.54 -3.75
CA GLN A 45 3.92 9.88 -3.95
C GLN A 45 2.85 10.77 -4.59
N ARG A 46 2.57 11.94 -3.99
CA ARG A 46 1.50 12.85 -4.44
C ARG A 46 1.51 13.15 -5.94
N ASN A 47 2.69 13.29 -6.53
CA ASN A 47 2.84 13.68 -7.94
C ASN A 47 2.99 12.47 -8.89
N ARG A 48 3.18 11.25 -8.37
CA ARG A 48 3.42 10.04 -9.16
C ARG A 48 2.41 8.92 -8.92
N GLY A 49 1.56 9.07 -7.90
CA GLY A 49 0.63 8.03 -7.47
C GLY A 49 1.31 6.90 -6.71
N TRP A 50 0.67 5.74 -6.76
CA TRP A 50 1.21 4.49 -6.21
C TRP A 50 2.36 3.96 -7.06
N GLN A 51 3.43 3.54 -6.40
CA GLN A 51 4.65 3.04 -7.03
C GLN A 51 5.36 2.01 -6.14
N GLY A 52 6.47 1.48 -6.63
CA GLY A 52 7.32 0.52 -5.94
C GLY A 52 7.21 -0.89 -6.50
N SER A 53 8.14 -1.75 -6.10
CA SER A 53 8.26 -3.10 -6.66
C SER A 53 7.02 -3.97 -6.39
N ALA A 54 6.37 -3.76 -5.24
CA ALA A 54 5.11 -4.43 -4.94
C ALA A 54 3.99 -3.99 -5.88
N PHE A 55 3.88 -2.68 -6.14
CA PHE A 55 2.81 -2.13 -6.98
C PHE A 55 2.82 -2.77 -8.37
N PHE A 56 3.98 -2.90 -9.02
CA PHE A 56 4.06 -3.49 -10.36
C PHE A 56 3.64 -4.96 -10.39
N ARG A 57 3.83 -5.69 -9.28
CA ARG A 57 3.49 -7.11 -9.13
C ARG A 57 2.02 -7.35 -8.75
N LEU A 58 1.30 -6.30 -8.34
CA LEU A 58 -0.12 -6.43 -8.02
C LEU A 58 -0.94 -6.76 -9.29
N PRO A 59 -2.00 -7.58 -9.16
CA PRO A 59 -3.06 -7.70 -10.15
C PRO A 59 -3.60 -6.33 -10.58
N HIS A 60 -4.09 -6.26 -11.82
CA HIS A 60 -4.66 -5.03 -12.38
C HIS A 60 -5.80 -4.46 -11.52
N GLU A 61 -6.70 -5.32 -11.05
CA GLU A 61 -7.85 -4.92 -10.22
C GLU A 61 -7.41 -4.24 -8.92
N LEU A 62 -6.40 -4.78 -8.22
CA LEU A 62 -5.86 -4.16 -7.00
C LEU A 62 -5.18 -2.81 -7.31
N LYS A 63 -4.50 -2.68 -8.45
CA LYS A 63 -3.91 -1.39 -8.87
C LYS A 63 -4.99 -0.31 -9.07
N GLU A 64 -6.13 -0.67 -9.65
CA GLU A 64 -7.25 0.26 -9.84
C GLU A 64 -7.93 0.63 -8.52
N GLN A 65 -8.15 -0.34 -7.63
CA GLN A 65 -8.66 -0.07 -6.28
C GLN A 65 -7.74 0.88 -5.50
N LEU A 66 -6.42 0.68 -5.58
CA LEU A 66 -5.45 1.58 -4.95
C LEU A 66 -5.55 3.01 -5.51
N LYS A 67 -5.69 3.19 -6.83
CA LYS A 67 -5.84 4.52 -7.43
C LYS A 67 -7.08 5.26 -6.93
N GLN A 68 -8.17 4.55 -6.67
CA GLN A 68 -9.41 5.13 -6.14
C GLN A 68 -9.27 5.63 -4.69
N LEU A 69 -8.31 5.11 -3.90
CA LEU A 69 -8.08 5.54 -2.52
C LEU A 69 -7.60 6.98 -2.37
N ILE A 70 -7.10 7.59 -3.45
CA ILE A 70 -6.51 8.94 -3.42
C ILE A 70 -7.26 9.93 -4.34
N GLN A 71 -8.37 9.50 -4.94
CA GLN A 71 -9.29 10.40 -5.63
C GLN A 71 -10.24 11.07 -4.63
#